data_AF-A0A7S2NIG1-F1
#
_entry.id   AF-A0A7S2NIG1-F1
#
_cell.length_a   1.000
_cell.length_b   1.000
_cell.length_c   1.000
_cell.angle_alpha   90.00
_cell.angle_beta   90.00
_cell.angle_gamma   90.00
#
_symmetry.space_group_name_H-M   'P 1'
#
loop_
_entity.id
_entity.type
_entity.pdbx_description
1 polymer ?
#
loop_
_entity_poly.entity_id
_entity_poly.type
_entity_poly.pdbx_seq_one_letter_code
_entity_poly.pdbx_strand_id
1 'polypeptide(L)'
;DSGAVAGALSDSLSSRLPKAAVTRFRDALLTVCPSDVTRGSQLYFMCKGDTLSIGLGSPEIKQTLKEKGACAALWDVYFGKDPISAPLKSGMAAGFAQRLYVDAP
;
A
#
# COMPACT_ATOMS: atom_id res chain seq x y z
N ASP A 1 0.99 -15.95 -9.87
CA ASP A 1 0.21 -15.05 -10.74
C ASP A 1 0.14 -13.61 -10.20
N SER A 2 0.75 -12.67 -10.91
CA SER A 2 0.65 -11.23 -10.65
C SER A 2 -0.73 -10.64 -10.94
N GLY A 3 -1.53 -11.27 -11.81
CA GLY A 3 -2.89 -10.86 -12.10
C GLY A 3 -3.77 -10.89 -10.84
N ALA A 4 -3.71 -11.99 -10.08
CA ALA A 4 -4.40 -12.14 -8.81
C ALA A 4 -3.95 -11.11 -7.76
N VAL A 5 -2.64 -10.87 -7.62
CA VAL A 5 -2.10 -9.90 -6.65
C VAL A 5 -2.54 -8.48 -6.99
N ALA A 6 -2.38 -8.07 -8.26
CA ALA A 6 -2.79 -6.76 -8.72
C ALA A 6 -4.31 -6.57 -8.59
N GLY A 7 -5.10 -7.61 -8.86
CA GLY A 7 -6.55 -7.64 -8.67
C GLY A 7 -6.94 -7.37 -7.21
N ALA A 8 -6.48 -8.21 -6.28
CA ALA A 8 -6.84 -8.10 -4.86
C ALA A 8 -6.46 -6.74 -4.24
N LEU A 9 -5.29 -6.20 -4.59
CA LEU A 9 -4.85 -4.88 -4.12
C LEU A 9 -5.70 -3.75 -4.74
N SER A 10 -6.06 -3.86 -6.01
CA SER A 10 -6.91 -2.86 -6.68
C SER A 10 -8.34 -2.89 -6.14
N ASP A 11 -8.88 -4.08 -5.87
CA ASP A 11 -10.22 -4.25 -5.30
C ASP A 11 -10.30 -3.61 -3.92
N SER A 12 -9.23 -3.73 -3.12
CA SER A 12 -9.13 -3.08 -1.81
C SER A 12 -9.18 -1.54 -1.89
N LEU A 13 -8.80 -0.96 -3.03
CA LEU A 13 -8.84 0.48 -3.28
C LEU A 13 -10.10 0.95 -4.02
N SER A 14 -10.91 0.02 -4.53
CA SER A 14 -12.04 0.33 -5.43
C SER A 14 -13.12 1.23 -4.81
N SER A 15 -13.34 1.14 -3.50
CA SER A 15 -14.27 1.99 -2.76
C SER A 15 -13.67 3.32 -2.30
N ARG A 16 -12.34 3.49 -2.45
CA ARG A 16 -11.57 4.61 -1.89
C ARG A 16 -11.01 5.55 -2.96
N LEU A 17 -10.91 5.07 -4.19
CA LEU A 17 -10.38 5.83 -5.33
C LEU A 17 -11.35 5.79 -6.52
N PRO A 18 -11.32 6.81 -7.38
CA PRO A 18 -12.02 6.76 -8.66
C PRO A 18 -11.57 5.56 -9.50
N LYS A 19 -12.49 4.96 -10.25
CA LYS A 19 -12.21 3.77 -11.09
C LYS A 19 -10.97 3.94 -11.98
N ALA A 20 -10.77 5.12 -12.58
CA ALA A 20 -9.61 5.40 -13.42
C ALA A 20 -8.28 5.35 -12.64
N ALA A 21 -8.26 5.84 -11.40
CA ALA A 21 -7.09 5.79 -10.52
C ALA A 21 -6.78 4.34 -10.11
N VAL A 22 -7.82 3.55 -9.82
CA VAL A 22 -7.69 2.11 -9.51
C VAL A 22 -7.10 1.35 -10.70
N THR A 23 -7.54 1.64 -11.93
CA THR A 23 -6.97 1.05 -13.14
C THR A 23 -5.49 1.40 -13.30
N ARG A 24 -5.11 2.67 -13.14
CA ARG A 24 -3.69 3.08 -13.22
C ARG A 24 -2.82 2.42 -12.15
N PHE A 25 -3.35 2.27 -10.94
CA PHE A 25 -2.67 1.56 -9.86
C PHE A 25 -2.45 0.08 -10.23
N ARG A 26 -3.47 -0.58 -10.77
CA ARG A 26 -3.37 -1.96 -11.26
C ARG A 26 -2.29 -2.09 -12.33
N ASP A 27 -2.29 -1.20 -13.32
CA ASP A 27 -1.33 -1.22 -14.42
C ASP A 27 0.11 -0.99 -13.91
N ALA A 28 0.28 -0.08 -12.96
CA ALA A 28 1.55 0.15 -12.28
C ALA A 28 2.04 -1.10 -11.53
N LEU A 29 1.16 -1.81 -10.83
CA LEU A 29 1.51 -3.08 -10.17
C LEU A 29 1.90 -4.16 -11.16
N LEU A 30 1.17 -4.30 -12.27
CA LEU A 30 1.48 -5.29 -13.31
C LEU A 30 2.80 -4.99 -14.04
N THR A 31 3.23 -3.73 -14.06
CA THR A 31 4.55 -3.35 -14.59
C THR A 31 5.68 -3.79 -13.67
N VAL A 32 5.46 -3.79 -12.36
CA VAL A 32 6.47 -4.14 -11.35
C VAL A 32 6.50 -5.63 -11.04
N CYS A 33 5.33 -6.28 -11.04
CA CYS A 33 5.20 -7.69 -10.71
C CYS A 33 5.46 -8.58 -11.93
N PRO A 34 6.41 -9.54 -11.87
CA PRO A 34 6.56 -10.56 -12.90
C PRO A 34 5.31 -11.43 -12.97
N SER A 35 5.13 -12.20 -14.05
CA SER A 35 3.98 -13.10 -14.23
C SER A 35 3.73 -13.99 -13.01
N ASP A 36 4.80 -14.43 -12.34
CA ASP A 36 4.73 -15.19 -11.10
C ASP A 36 5.36 -14.46 -9.92
N VAL A 37 4.50 -14.07 -8.97
CA VAL A 37 4.92 -13.57 -7.66
C VAL A 37 5.20 -14.75 -6.75
N THR A 38 6.48 -14.98 -6.45
CA THR A 38 6.93 -16.07 -5.59
C THR A 38 6.50 -15.84 -4.14
N ARG A 39 6.17 -16.91 -3.42
CA ARG A 39 5.92 -16.81 -1.97
C ARG A 39 7.16 -16.21 -1.28
N GLY A 40 6.94 -15.22 -0.42
CA GLY A 40 8.00 -14.53 0.30
C GLY A 40 8.55 -13.30 -0.44
N SER A 41 8.17 -13.07 -1.69
CA SER A 41 8.46 -11.80 -2.36
C SER A 41 7.82 -10.64 -1.61
N GLN A 42 8.59 -9.56 -1.42
CA GLN A 42 8.14 -8.36 -0.72
C GLN A 42 7.77 -7.28 -1.73
N LEU A 43 6.56 -6.74 -1.58
CA LEU A 43 6.12 -5.54 -2.28
C LEU A 43 6.33 -4.33 -1.36
N TYR A 44 6.96 -3.30 -1.89
CA TYR A 44 7.23 -2.07 -1.17
C TYR A 44 6.37 -0.97 -1.75
N PHE A 45 5.65 -0.27 -0.88
CA PHE A 45 4.89 0.91 -1.22
C PHE A 45 5.48 2.10 -0.46
N MET A 46 5.84 3.14 -1.20
CA MET A 46 6.39 4.37 -0.63
C MET A 46 5.50 5.55 -0.97
N CYS A 47 5.17 6.35 0.03
CA CYS A 47 4.28 7.49 -0.11
C CYS A 47 5.02 8.80 0.16
N LYS A 48 4.94 9.73 -0.80
CA LYS A 48 5.46 11.10 -0.68
C LYS A 48 4.43 12.09 -1.23
N GLY A 49 3.62 12.67 -0.35
CA GLY A 49 2.46 13.46 -0.76
C GLY A 49 1.48 12.62 -1.58
N ASP A 50 1.12 13.11 -2.77
CA ASP A 50 0.27 12.39 -3.75
C ASP A 50 1.07 11.45 -4.68
N THR A 51 2.34 11.18 -4.37
CA THR A 51 3.18 10.26 -5.14
C THR A 51 3.27 8.93 -4.43
N LEU A 52 2.84 7.86 -5.11
CA LEU A 52 2.98 6.48 -4.70
C LEU A 52 4.04 5.79 -5.56
N SER A 53 5.07 5.25 -4.93
CA SER A 53 6.13 4.48 -5.59
C SER A 53 6.05 3.02 -5.18
N ILE A 54 6.33 2.12 -6.13
CA ILE A 54 6.20 0.67 -5.98
C ILE A 54 7.55 0.01 -6.29
N GLY A 55 7.98 -0.90 -5.42
CA GLY A 55 9.14 -1.76 -5.60
C GLY A 55 8.80 -3.23 -5.31
N LEU A 56 9.60 -4.15 -5.87
CA LEU A 56 9.47 -5.59 -5.64
C LEU A 56 10.84 -6.20 -5.33
N GLY A 57 10.90 -7.00 -4.27
CA GLY A 57 12.12 -7.69 -3.83
C GLY A 57 13.13 -6.77 -3.12
N SER A 58 13.12 -5.48 -3.43
CA SER A 58 13.85 -4.44 -2.71
C SER A 58 13.04 -3.13 -2.61
N PRO A 59 13.40 -2.21 -1.69
CA PRO A 59 12.79 -0.88 -1.61
C PRO A 59 13.12 0.04 -2.79
N GLU A 60 13.93 -0.41 -3.76
CA GLU A 60 14.26 0.38 -4.94
C GLU A 60 13.00 0.62 -5.78
N ILE A 61 12.76 1.89 -6.12
CA ILE A 61 11.57 2.30 -6.86
C ILE A 61 11.66 1.74 -8.29
N LYS A 62 10.68 0.92 -8.67
CA LYS A 62 10.54 0.39 -10.02
C LYS A 62 9.45 1.11 -10.81
N GLN A 63 8.41 1.59 -10.13
CA GLN A 63 7.35 2.38 -10.76
C GLN A 63 6.87 3.49 -9.82
N THR A 64 6.42 4.60 -10.41
CA THR A 64 5.84 5.72 -9.66
C THR A 64 4.53 6.15 -10.29
N LEU A 65 3.52 6.36 -9.45
CA LEU A 65 2.20 6.86 -9.77
C LEU A 65 2.00 8.21 -9.08
N LYS A 66 1.67 9.24 -9.86
CA LYS A 66 1.22 10.53 -9.33
C LYS A 66 -0.30 10.57 -9.42
N GLU A 67 -0.96 10.17 -8.35
CA GLU A 67 -2.42 10.07 -8.30
C GLU A 67 -2.91 10.62 -6.98
N LYS A 68 -3.77 11.64 -7.07
CA LYS A 68 -4.22 12.39 -5.90
C LYS A 68 -4.97 11.46 -4.94
N GLY A 69 -4.56 11.46 -3.68
CA GLY A 69 -5.19 10.63 -2.66
C GLY A 69 -4.85 9.15 -2.72
N ALA A 70 -4.03 8.66 -3.67
CA ALA A 70 -3.66 7.25 -3.75
C ALA A 70 -2.95 6.76 -2.47
N CYS A 71 -2.07 7.59 -1.92
CA CYS A 71 -1.40 7.30 -0.66
C CYS A 71 -2.35 7.27 0.54
N ALA A 72 -3.26 8.24 0.63
CA ALA A 72 -4.27 8.26 1.70
C ALA A 72 -5.17 7.03 1.62
N ALA A 73 -5.63 6.66 0.42
CA ALA A 73 -6.44 5.47 0.19
C ALA A 73 -5.69 4.18 0.55
N LEU A 74 -4.41 4.07 0.17
CA LEU A 74 -3.58 2.92 0.52
C LEU A 74 -3.43 2.77 2.04
N TRP A 75 -3.13 3.86 2.74
CA TRP A 75 -3.04 3.83 4.20
C TRP A 75 -4.39 3.53 4.86
N ASP A 76 -5.49 4.02 4.29
CA ASP A 76 -6.85 3.75 4.80
C ASP A 76 -7.22 2.25 4.72
N VAL A 77 -6.71 1.50 3.74
CA VAL A 77 -6.87 0.03 3.70
C VAL A 77 -6.32 -0.64 4.96
N TYR A 78 -5.25 -0.09 5.54
CA TYR A 78 -4.56 -0.68 6.69
C TYR A 78 -4.95 -0.08 8.02
N PHE A 79 -5.27 1.23 8.04
CA PHE A 79 -5.45 2.00 9.28
C PHE A 79 -6.78 2.73 9.36
N GLY A 80 -7.59 2.65 8.31
CA GLY A 80 -8.91 3.26 8.20
C GLY A 80 -9.95 2.63 9.14
N LYS A 81 -11.22 2.97 8.91
CA LYS A 81 -12.34 2.46 9.74
C LYS A 81 -12.47 0.95 9.64
N ASP A 82 -12.35 0.41 8.43
CA ASP A 82 -12.47 -1.02 8.12
C ASP A 82 -11.13 -1.54 7.58
N PRO A 83 -10.14 -1.79 8.46
CA PRO A 83 -8.81 -2.22 8.05
C PRO A 83 -8.82 -3.69 7.61
N ILE A 84 -8.00 -4.03 6.62
CA ILE A 84 -7.82 -5.42 6.18
C ILE A 84 -7.16 -6.30 7.26
N SER A 85 -6.48 -5.69 8.23
CA SER A 85 -5.85 -6.36 9.36
C SER A 85 -5.98 -5.51 10.62
N ALA A 86 -6.93 -5.87 11.49
CA ALA A 86 -7.09 -5.22 12.79
C ALA A 86 -5.82 -5.25 13.66
N PRO A 87 -5.05 -6.37 13.73
CA PRO A 87 -3.79 -6.40 14.49
C PRO A 87 -2.77 -5.35 14.03
N LEU A 88 -2.69 -5.08 12.72
CA LEU A 88 -1.77 -4.10 12.17
C LEU A 88 -2.10 -2.68 12.65
N LYS A 89 -3.39 -2.32 12.65
CA LYS A 89 -3.88 -1.04 13.18
C LYS A 89 -3.60 -0.91 14.68
N SER A 90 -3.90 -1.93 15.47
CA SER A 90 -3.63 -1.94 16.91
C SER A 90 -2.14 -1.85 17.23
N GLY A 91 -1.30 -2.61 16.51
CA GLY A 91 0.15 -2.60 16.67
C GLY A 91 0.76 -1.24 16.36
N MET A 92 0.30 -0.58 15.29
CA MET A 92 0.74 0.78 14.97
C MET A 92 0.37 1.76 16.09
N ALA A 93 -0.89 1.75 16.57
CA ALA A 93 -1.33 2.64 17.64
C ALA A 93 -0.52 2.43 18.94
N ALA A 94 -0.27 1.17 19.30
CA ALA A 94 0.55 0.82 20.46
C ALA A 94 2.01 1.30 20.30
N GLY A 95 2.61 1.11 19.13
CA GLY A 95 3.97 1.56 18.85
C GLY A 95 4.14 3.09 18.93
N PHE A 96 3.16 3.85 18.40
CA PHE A 96 3.16 5.31 18.55
C PHE A 96 2.98 5.75 20.00
N ALA A 97 2.04 5.14 20.74
CA ALA A 97 1.86 5.45 22.16
C ALA A 97 3.15 5.19 22.96
N GLN A 98 3.80 4.03 22.75
CA GLN A 98 5.09 3.74 23.38
C GLN A 98 6.13 4.80 23.03
N ARG A 99 6.25 5.21 21.76
CA ARG A 99 7.21 6.25 21.38
C ARG A 99 6.93 7.61 22.03
N LEU A 100 5.66 7.98 22.19
CA LEU A 100 5.25 9.25 22.80
C LEU A 100 5.44 9.27 24.33
N TYR A 101 5.29 8.12 24.99
CA TYR A 101 5.35 8.02 26.45
C TYR A 101 6.69 7.51 27.01
N VAL A 102 7.56 6.93 26.17
CA VAL A 102 8.94 6.53 26.56
C VAL A 102 9.90 7.74 26.53
N ASP A 103 9.56 8.81 25.83
CA ASP A 103 10.30 10.09 25.81
C ASP A 103 9.64 11.19 26.68
N ALA A 104 8.62 10.85 27.49
CA ALA A 104 8.03 11.81 28.43
C ALA A 104 8.93 11.95 29.67
N PRO A 105 9.36 13.18 30.04
CA PRO A 105 10.25 13.41 31.17
C PRO A 105 9.66 13.00 32.52
#